data_AF-A0A2V9D9G2-F1
#
_entry.id   AF-A0A2V9D9G2-F1
#
_cell.length_a   1.000
_cell.length_b   1.000
_cell.length_c   1.000
_cell.angle_alpha   90.00
_cell.angle_beta   90.00
_cell.angle_gamma   90.00
#
_symmetry.space_group_name_H-M   'P 1'
#
loop_
_entity.id
_entity.type
_entity.pdbx_description
1 polymer ?
#
loop_
_entity_poly.entity_id
_entity_poly.type
_entity_poly.pdbx_seq_one_letter_code
_entity_poly.pdbx_strand_id
1 'polypeptide(L)'
;MRTIAVTLFFCTLALLVACSQPAPPHLAAAPPKPGVPAVPPEISSVAQSMLGSEAEVLVFGDLAHTGRQQVLAINRLAKTPASADPGILVTRAALAENNGGKWMEVFRCDEHLKNPSGFLGGTPITAVTGWRLQYQQNAERGLQLYFTPLESPGGGHIPTIGVRWNPKVKRYQSLDRNLERFLSEVPTLDRFYSHLK
;
A
#
# COMPACT_ATOMS: atom_id res chain seq x y z
N MET A 1 -52.60 4.64 -77.60
CA MET A 1 -51.61 3.62 -77.23
C MET A 1 -50.23 4.12 -77.62
N ARG A 2 -49.27 4.16 -76.67
CA ARG A 2 -47.83 4.52 -76.84
C ARG A 2 -47.55 5.95 -77.29
N THR A 3 -46.64 6.76 -76.74
CA THR A 3 -45.86 6.80 -75.49
C THR A 3 -45.34 8.24 -75.44
N ILE A 4 -45.51 8.93 -74.32
CA ILE A 4 -44.95 10.26 -74.03
C ILE A 4 -43.60 10.05 -73.35
N ALA A 5 -42.58 10.84 -73.67
CA ALA A 5 -41.66 11.39 -72.66
C ALA A 5 -40.78 12.49 -73.26
N VAL A 6 -41.04 13.70 -72.79
CA VAL A 6 -40.43 14.98 -73.09
C VAL A 6 -39.40 15.29 -71.98
N THR A 7 -38.18 15.65 -72.40
CA THR A 7 -37.35 16.78 -71.95
C THR A 7 -37.15 17.09 -70.45
N LEU A 8 -35.89 16.97 -70.01
CA LEU A 8 -35.08 17.79 -69.07
C LEU A 8 -35.76 18.61 -67.95
N PHE A 9 -35.29 18.42 -66.69
CA PHE A 9 -34.74 19.52 -65.87
C PHE A 9 -33.95 19.05 -64.63
N PHE A 10 -32.99 19.89 -64.23
CA PHE A 10 -32.02 19.84 -63.13
C PHE A 10 -32.55 19.54 -61.72
N CYS A 11 -31.75 18.86 -60.88
CA CYS A 11 -31.52 19.29 -59.49
C CYS A 11 -30.25 18.69 -58.87
N THR A 12 -29.43 19.57 -58.31
CA THR A 12 -28.18 19.40 -57.55
C THR A 12 -28.37 18.77 -56.16
N LEU A 13 -27.45 17.90 -55.69
CA LEU A 13 -26.86 18.01 -54.34
C LEU A 13 -25.63 17.10 -54.15
N ALA A 14 -24.59 17.66 -53.52
CA ALA A 14 -23.32 17.04 -53.17
C ALA A 14 -23.40 16.19 -51.90
N LEU A 15 -22.46 15.23 -51.72
CA LEU A 15 -21.90 14.82 -50.42
C LEU A 15 -20.58 14.02 -50.62
N LEU A 16 -19.63 14.29 -49.73
CA LEU A 16 -18.21 13.94 -49.70
C LEU A 16 -17.94 12.59 -49.02
N VAL A 17 -16.94 11.80 -49.47
CA VAL A 17 -16.02 10.94 -48.65
C VAL A 17 -14.77 10.66 -49.54
N ALA A 18 -13.61 11.29 -49.38
CA ALA A 18 -12.56 11.18 -48.35
C ALA A 18 -11.66 9.91 -48.43
N CYS A 19 -10.49 10.12 -49.05
CA CYS A 19 -9.13 9.60 -48.80
C CYS A 19 -8.90 8.12 -48.40
N SER A 20 -8.27 7.38 -49.31
CA SER A 20 -7.59 6.10 -49.04
C SER A 20 -6.12 6.35 -48.67
N GLN A 21 -5.71 6.02 -47.44
CA GLN A 21 -4.31 5.83 -47.07
C GLN A 21 -4.09 4.39 -46.56
N PRO A 22 -2.99 3.72 -46.93
CA PRO A 22 -2.68 2.39 -46.44
C PRO A 22 -2.10 2.45 -45.01
N ALA A 23 -2.58 1.57 -44.14
CA ALA A 23 -2.16 1.47 -42.75
C ALA A 23 -0.73 0.89 -42.61
N PRO A 24 0.10 1.39 -41.67
CA PRO A 24 1.39 0.78 -41.36
C PRO A 24 1.24 -0.54 -40.59
N PRO A 25 2.22 -1.46 -40.67
CA PRO A 25 2.13 -2.79 -40.09
C PRO A 25 2.07 -2.74 -38.56
N HIS A 26 1.07 -3.43 -38.00
CA HIS A 26 0.90 -3.63 -36.57
C HIS A 26 2.11 -4.43 -36.04
N LEU A 27 3.00 -3.78 -35.29
CA LEU A 27 3.94 -4.49 -34.42
C LEU A 27 3.11 -5.25 -33.38
N ALA A 28 3.34 -6.56 -33.28
CA ALA A 28 2.69 -7.42 -32.31
C ALA A 28 2.89 -6.83 -30.90
N ALA A 29 1.79 -6.60 -30.18
CA ALA A 29 1.83 -6.15 -28.81
C ALA A 29 2.60 -7.16 -27.96
N ALA A 30 3.57 -6.68 -27.18
CA ALA A 30 4.30 -7.50 -26.22
C ALA A 30 3.32 -8.21 -25.26
N PRO A 31 3.58 -9.46 -24.87
CA PRO A 31 2.71 -10.20 -23.97
C PRO A 31 2.54 -9.45 -22.64
N PRO A 32 1.32 -9.42 -22.07
CA PRO A 32 1.06 -8.70 -20.82
C PRO A 32 1.91 -9.29 -19.69
N LYS A 33 2.62 -8.39 -19.00
CA LYS A 33 3.36 -8.69 -17.77
C LYS A 33 2.39 -9.35 -16.76
N PRO A 34 2.76 -10.44 -16.07
CA PRO A 34 1.89 -11.07 -15.09
C PRO A 34 1.42 -10.02 -14.07
N GLY A 35 0.10 -9.77 -14.04
CA GLY A 35 -0.49 -8.75 -13.20
C GLY A 35 -0.33 -9.10 -11.74
N VAL A 36 0.06 -8.12 -10.92
CA VAL A 36 -0.16 -8.18 -9.47
C VAL A 36 -1.64 -8.53 -9.25
N PRO A 37 -1.99 -9.55 -8.44
CA PRO A 37 -3.38 -9.89 -8.19
C PRO A 37 -4.15 -8.63 -7.77
N ALA A 38 -5.28 -8.37 -8.42
CA ALA A 38 -6.12 -7.24 -8.06
C ALA A 38 -6.49 -7.32 -6.57
N VAL A 39 -6.29 -6.23 -5.83
CA VAL A 39 -6.63 -6.17 -4.41
C VAL A 39 -8.15 -6.35 -4.26
N PRO A 40 -8.64 -7.36 -3.51
CA PRO A 40 -10.07 -7.56 -3.34
C PRO A 40 -10.76 -6.35 -2.65
N PRO A 41 -12.03 -6.05 -2.97
CA PRO A 41 -12.75 -4.91 -2.39
C PRO A 41 -12.77 -4.89 -0.86
N GLU A 42 -12.91 -6.07 -0.23
CA GLU A 42 -12.86 -6.19 1.23
C GLU A 42 -11.51 -5.72 1.79
N ILE A 43 -10.40 -6.14 1.17
CA ILE A 43 -9.04 -5.78 1.62
C ILE A 43 -8.79 -4.27 1.47
N SER A 44 -9.25 -3.69 0.36
CA SER A 44 -9.20 -2.23 0.15
C SER A 44 -10.06 -1.49 1.17
N SER A 45 -11.26 -2.01 1.50
CA SER A 45 -12.15 -1.41 2.50
C SER A 45 -11.54 -1.44 3.91
N VAL A 46 -10.89 -2.55 4.29
CA VAL A 46 -10.16 -2.66 5.56
C VAL A 46 -9.03 -1.63 5.62
N ALA A 47 -8.23 -1.49 4.56
CA ALA A 47 -7.18 -0.48 4.48
C ALA A 47 -7.74 0.95 4.65
N GLN A 48 -8.85 1.26 3.97
CA GLN A 48 -9.52 2.56 4.10
C GLN A 48 -10.09 2.80 5.51
N SER A 49 -10.59 1.76 6.18
CA SER A 49 -11.08 1.88 7.56
C SER A 49 -9.96 2.22 8.55
N MET A 50 -8.74 1.69 8.33
CA MET A 50 -7.57 1.99 9.17
C MET A 50 -6.99 3.38 8.91
N LEU A 51 -6.87 3.74 7.63
CA LEU A 51 -5.99 4.84 7.20
C LEU A 51 -6.70 5.97 6.44
N GLY A 52 -7.99 5.83 6.12
CA GLY A 52 -8.79 6.81 5.37
C GLY A 52 -8.81 6.55 3.86
N SER A 53 -9.42 7.44 3.08
CA SER A 53 -9.61 7.28 1.62
C SER A 53 -8.29 7.12 0.84
N GLU A 54 -7.22 7.74 1.32
CA GLU A 54 -5.89 7.74 0.70
C GLU A 54 -5.06 6.49 1.05
N ALA A 55 -5.70 5.46 1.60
CA ALA A 55 -5.03 4.22 1.97
C ALA A 55 -4.68 3.39 0.73
N GLU A 56 -3.42 2.94 0.67
CA GLU A 56 -2.94 1.98 -0.32
C GLU A 56 -2.60 0.65 0.36
N VAL A 57 -3.00 -0.46 -0.24
CA VAL A 57 -2.60 -1.80 0.19
C VAL A 57 -1.26 -2.16 -0.43
N LEU A 58 -0.24 -2.39 0.41
CA LEU A 58 1.07 -2.85 -0.06
C LEU A 58 1.13 -4.35 -0.27
N VAL A 59 0.62 -5.11 0.70
CA VAL A 59 0.63 -6.57 0.67
C VAL A 59 -0.48 -7.12 1.56
N PHE A 60 -1.04 -8.27 1.20
CA PHE A 60 -2.05 -8.97 1.98
C PHE A 60 -1.90 -10.48 1.82
N GLY A 61 -2.45 -11.25 2.77
CA GLY A 61 -2.31 -12.72 2.83
C GLY A 61 -1.96 -13.19 4.24
N ASP A 62 -1.43 -14.40 4.42
CA ASP A 62 -0.90 -14.85 5.72
C ASP A 62 0.50 -14.27 5.95
N LEU A 63 0.55 -12.98 6.29
CA LEU A 63 1.81 -12.24 6.34
C LEU A 63 2.69 -12.70 7.52
N ALA A 64 2.10 -13.09 8.64
CA ALA A 64 2.80 -13.49 9.85
C ALA A 64 3.00 -15.02 9.99
N HIS A 65 2.59 -15.82 9.00
CA HIS A 65 2.55 -17.29 9.05
C HIS A 65 1.77 -17.82 10.26
N THR A 66 0.62 -17.22 10.54
CA THR A 66 -0.26 -17.58 11.66
C THR A 66 -1.51 -18.35 11.19
N GLY A 67 -1.65 -18.57 9.87
CA GLY A 67 -2.86 -19.08 9.24
C GLY A 67 -3.98 -18.05 9.14
N ARG A 68 -3.70 -16.77 9.46
CA ARG A 68 -4.69 -15.69 9.49
C ARG A 68 -4.38 -14.68 8.40
N GLN A 69 -5.43 -14.23 7.73
CA GLN A 69 -5.28 -13.20 6.72
C GLN A 69 -4.93 -11.87 7.38
N GLN A 70 -3.94 -11.18 6.81
CA GLN A 70 -3.47 -9.87 7.22
C GLN A 70 -3.37 -8.95 6.00
N VAL A 71 -3.43 -7.64 6.24
CA VAL A 71 -3.26 -6.59 5.23
C VAL A 71 -2.35 -5.51 5.78
N LEU A 72 -1.28 -5.18 5.03
CA LEU A 72 -0.44 -4.00 5.25
C LEU A 72 -0.95 -2.86 4.38
N ALA A 73 -1.42 -1.80 5.03
CA ALA A 73 -1.85 -0.57 4.38
C ALA A 73 -0.90 0.59 4.70
N ILE A 74 -0.83 1.58 3.80
CA ILE A 74 -0.04 2.80 3.99
C ILE A 74 -0.79 4.05 3.52
N ASN A 75 -0.37 5.21 4.05
CA ASN A 75 -0.53 6.49 3.38
C ASN A 75 0.86 6.96 2.94
N ARG A 76 1.05 7.14 1.63
CA ARG A 76 2.32 7.65 1.09
C ARG A 76 2.52 9.12 1.45
N LEU A 77 3.78 9.50 1.62
CA LEU A 77 4.15 10.91 1.72
C LEU A 77 4.01 11.56 0.34
N ALA A 78 3.16 12.58 0.21
CA ALA A 78 2.83 13.21 -1.07
C ALA A 78 4.04 13.87 -1.75
N LYS A 79 4.98 14.41 -0.97
CA LYS A 79 6.23 14.99 -1.45
C LYS A 79 7.39 14.12 -1.02
N THR A 80 8.09 13.54 -1.98
CA THR A 80 9.31 12.77 -1.73
C THR A 80 10.49 13.74 -1.60
N PRO A 81 11.15 13.87 -0.43
CA PRO A 81 12.41 14.59 -0.34
C PRO A 81 13.43 13.93 -1.27
N ALA A 82 14.32 14.72 -1.86
CA ALA A 82 15.38 14.21 -2.72
C ALA A 82 16.42 13.44 -1.88
N SER A 83 16.11 12.19 -1.53
CA SER A 83 17.02 11.24 -0.88
C SER A 83 17.11 9.98 -1.75
N ALA A 84 18.34 9.47 -1.90
CA ALA A 84 18.64 8.29 -2.71
C ALA A 84 18.41 6.97 -1.97
N ASP A 85 17.98 7.00 -0.70
CA ASP A 85 17.87 5.78 0.11
C ASP A 85 16.65 4.95 -0.32
N PRO A 86 16.79 3.63 -0.48
CA PRO A 86 15.69 2.77 -0.90
C PRO A 86 14.57 2.71 0.15
N GLY A 87 13.32 2.65 -0.29
CA GLY A 87 12.16 2.48 0.58
C GLY A 87 10.96 3.32 0.16
N ILE A 88 9.82 3.01 0.76
CA ILE A 88 8.56 3.71 0.54
C ILE A 88 8.44 4.80 1.60
N LEU A 89 8.26 6.05 1.18
CA LEU A 89 8.02 7.14 2.11
C LEU A 89 6.55 7.17 2.50
N VAL A 90 6.29 7.10 3.80
CA VAL A 90 4.95 7.02 4.37
C VAL A 90 4.78 8.04 5.48
N THR A 91 3.58 8.60 5.59
CA THR A 91 3.15 9.30 6.81
C THR A 91 2.54 8.33 7.81
N ARG A 92 1.87 7.28 7.31
CA ARG A 92 1.23 6.25 8.14
C ARG A 92 1.36 4.88 7.51
N ALA A 93 1.44 3.85 8.34
CA ALA A 93 1.26 2.45 7.95
C ALA A 93 0.44 1.73 9.02
N ALA A 94 -0.32 0.71 8.65
CA ALA A 94 -1.07 -0.12 9.59
C ALA A 94 -1.15 -1.55 9.09
N LEU A 95 -1.19 -2.49 10.03
CA LEU A 95 -1.53 -3.89 9.77
C LEU A 95 -2.84 -4.22 10.45
N ALA A 96 -3.75 -4.85 9.71
CA ALA A 96 -4.90 -5.54 10.28
C ALA A 96 -4.78 -7.05 10.11
N GLU A 97 -5.36 -7.78 11.05
CA GLU A 97 -5.53 -9.23 11.00
C GLU A 97 -7.02 -9.60 11.05
N ASN A 98 -7.42 -10.56 10.23
CA ASN A 98 -8.74 -11.17 10.27
C ASN A 98 -8.76 -12.28 11.33
N ASN A 99 -9.63 -12.11 12.32
CA ASN A 99 -9.92 -13.11 13.33
C ASN A 99 -11.38 -13.57 13.20
N GLY A 100 -11.61 -14.61 12.39
CA GLY A 100 -12.93 -15.22 12.24
C GLY A 100 -13.98 -14.29 11.65
N GLY A 101 -13.61 -13.51 10.63
CA GLY A 101 -14.47 -12.54 9.95
C GLY A 101 -14.43 -11.13 10.56
N LYS A 102 -13.77 -10.95 11.71
CA LYS A 102 -13.57 -9.64 12.32
C LYS A 102 -12.14 -9.15 12.09
N TRP A 103 -12.01 -8.02 11.41
CA TRP A 103 -10.73 -7.36 11.21
C TRP A 103 -10.34 -6.52 12.43
N MET A 104 -9.09 -6.63 12.86
CA MET A 104 -8.54 -5.90 14.00
C MET A 104 -7.19 -5.31 13.62
N GLU A 105 -6.95 -4.03 13.95
CA GLU A 105 -5.62 -3.42 13.80
C GLU A 105 -4.65 -4.02 14.82
N VAL A 106 -3.52 -4.56 14.35
CA VAL A 106 -2.51 -5.26 15.17
C VAL A 106 -1.16 -4.56 15.21
N PHE A 107 -0.98 -3.52 14.39
CA PHE A 107 0.19 -2.66 14.39
C PHE A 107 -0.15 -1.32 13.72
N ARG A 108 0.42 -0.24 14.26
CA ARG A 108 0.27 1.12 13.74
C ARG A 108 1.60 1.83 13.69
N CYS A 109 1.85 2.49 12.57
CA CYS A 109 2.91 3.46 12.37
C CYS A 109 2.23 4.78 12.03
N ASP A 110 2.37 5.78 12.89
CA ASP A 110 1.97 7.17 12.65
C ASP A 110 3.12 8.08 13.06
N GLU A 111 2.94 8.93 14.07
CA GLU A 111 4.03 9.67 14.70
C GLU A 111 4.98 8.75 15.48
N HIS A 112 4.50 7.54 15.84
CA HIS A 112 5.26 6.52 16.55
C HIS A 112 4.92 5.12 16.03
N LEU A 113 5.69 4.13 16.47
CA LEU A 113 5.40 2.71 16.24
C LEU A 113 4.69 2.10 17.44
N LYS A 114 3.50 1.52 17.21
CA LYS A 114 2.60 1.03 18.24
C LYS A 114 2.03 -0.35 17.87
N ASN A 115 1.69 -1.12 18.89
CA ASN A 115 0.84 -2.30 18.80
C ASN A 115 -0.27 -2.20 19.87
N PRO A 116 -1.21 -3.16 19.96
CA PRO A 116 -2.28 -3.11 20.97
C PRO A 116 -1.81 -3.08 22.43
N SER A 117 -0.56 -3.49 22.70
CA SER A 117 0.04 -3.48 24.04
C SER A 117 0.80 -2.18 24.36
N GLY A 118 0.96 -1.27 23.40
CA GLY A 118 1.60 0.04 23.60
C GLY A 118 2.66 0.36 22.55
N PHE A 119 3.62 1.19 22.93
CA PHE A 119 4.65 1.72 22.05
C PHE A 119 5.77 0.70 21.89
N LEU A 120 6.26 0.52 20.66
CA LEU A 120 7.34 -0.43 20.40
C LEU A 120 8.68 0.10 20.92
N GLY A 121 9.52 -0.78 21.45
CA GLY A 121 10.87 -0.43 21.87
C GLY A 121 11.68 0.20 20.74
N GLY A 122 12.42 1.27 21.03
CA GLY A 122 13.21 1.99 20.04
C GLY A 122 12.46 3.04 19.22
N THR A 123 11.12 3.13 19.34
CA THR A 123 10.39 4.26 18.74
C THR A 123 10.92 5.59 19.29
N PRO A 124 11.07 6.63 18.45
CA PRO A 124 11.41 7.97 18.91
C PRO A 124 10.47 8.46 20.02
N ILE A 125 11.00 9.21 20.99
CA ILE A 125 10.16 9.83 22.03
C ILE A 125 9.39 11.01 21.42
N THR A 126 10.10 11.87 20.67
CA THR A 126 9.49 12.97 19.93
C THR A 126 8.77 12.42 18.70
N ALA A 127 7.54 12.90 18.47
CA ALA A 127 6.77 12.59 17.28
C ALA A 127 7.55 12.91 16.00
N VAL A 128 7.47 12.03 15.01
CA VAL A 128 8.07 12.24 13.69
C VAL A 128 6.99 12.48 12.64
N THR A 129 7.34 13.19 11.58
CA THR A 129 6.41 13.59 10.50
C THR A 129 6.24 12.52 9.42
N GLY A 130 7.14 11.54 9.39
CA GLY A 130 7.08 10.44 8.43
C GLY A 130 8.22 9.45 8.58
N TRP A 131 8.08 8.37 7.83
CA TRP A 131 8.96 7.21 7.88
C TRP A 131 9.35 6.78 6.48
N ARG A 132 10.57 6.25 6.37
CA ARG A 132 10.97 5.37 5.28
C ARG A 132 10.66 3.94 5.71
N LEU A 133 9.73 3.33 5.00
CA LEU A 133 9.32 1.94 5.17
C LEU A 133 10.02 1.06 4.13
N GLN A 134 10.68 0.00 4.59
CA GLN A 134 11.03 -1.14 3.76
C GLN A 134 10.33 -2.38 4.32
N TYR A 135 9.99 -3.33 3.46
CA TYR A 135 9.38 -4.59 3.89
C TYR A 135 9.89 -5.76 3.07
N GLN A 136 9.88 -6.95 3.67
CA GLN A 136 10.22 -8.20 3.01
C GLN A 136 9.34 -9.33 3.56
N GLN A 137 8.81 -10.17 2.66
CA GLN A 137 8.22 -11.44 3.04
C GLN A 137 9.34 -12.49 3.16
N ASN A 138 9.52 -13.05 4.35
CA ASN A 138 10.47 -14.13 4.60
C ASN A 138 9.75 -15.47 4.78
N ALA A 139 10.29 -16.55 4.21
CA ALA A 139 9.66 -17.86 4.24
C ALA A 139 9.52 -18.45 5.66
N GLU A 140 10.48 -18.17 6.55
CA GLU A 140 10.49 -18.72 7.91
C GLU A 140 9.90 -17.74 8.95
N ARG A 141 10.19 -16.46 8.78
CA ARG A 141 9.91 -15.42 9.78
C ARG A 141 8.66 -14.59 9.48
N GLY A 142 8.04 -14.81 8.32
CA GLY A 142 6.92 -13.99 7.84
C GLY A 142 7.36 -12.59 7.42
N LEU A 143 6.43 -11.65 7.51
CA LEU A 143 6.63 -10.24 7.18
C LEU A 143 7.61 -9.59 8.15
N GLN A 144 8.64 -8.97 7.57
CA GLN A 144 9.58 -8.11 8.26
C GLN A 144 9.43 -6.69 7.73
N LEU A 145 9.34 -5.73 8.65
CA LEU A 145 9.21 -4.32 8.37
C LEU A 145 10.41 -3.58 8.93
N TYR A 146 10.84 -2.53 8.25
CA TYR A 146 11.93 -1.67 8.68
C TYR A 146 11.49 -0.22 8.56
N PHE A 147 11.49 0.48 9.69
CA PHE A 147 11.05 1.86 9.79
C PHE A 147 12.23 2.75 10.15
N THR A 148 12.54 3.71 9.29
CA THR A 148 13.57 4.73 9.56
C THR A 148 12.89 6.10 9.54
N PRO A 149 12.92 6.88 10.64
CA PRO A 149 12.40 8.24 10.63
C PRO A 149 13.00 9.07 9.50
N LEU A 150 12.23 9.96 8.88
CA LEU A 150 12.76 10.85 7.83
C LEU A 150 13.58 12.01 8.38
N GLU A 151 13.36 12.35 9.64
CA GLU A 151 14.02 13.43 10.35
C GLU A 151 14.59 12.87 11.65
N SER A 152 15.73 13.41 12.08
CA SER A 152 16.32 13.02 13.35
C SER A 152 15.58 13.69 14.50
N PRO A 153 14.93 12.93 15.40
CA PRO A 153 14.34 13.50 16.60
C PRO A 153 15.48 13.99 17.50
N GLY A 154 15.73 15.31 17.52
CA GLY A 154 16.77 15.94 18.34
C GLY A 154 18.19 15.94 17.76
N GLY A 155 18.37 15.75 16.45
CA GLY A 155 19.65 15.97 15.76
C GLY A 155 20.72 14.86 15.94
N GLY A 156 20.35 13.71 16.48
CA GLY A 156 21.21 12.53 16.62
C GLY A 156 21.19 11.57 15.41
N HIS A 157 21.72 10.37 15.60
CA HIS A 157 21.62 9.29 14.61
C HIS A 157 20.18 8.78 14.48
N ILE A 158 19.75 8.45 13.26
CA ILE A 158 18.43 7.92 12.94
C ILE A 158 18.52 6.39 12.84
N PRO A 159 18.14 5.63 13.89
CA PRO A 159 18.18 4.18 13.80
C PRO A 159 17.01 3.65 12.97
N THR A 160 17.28 2.66 12.14
CA THR A 160 16.24 1.80 11.56
C THR A 160 15.69 0.88 12.65
N ILE A 161 14.36 0.82 12.77
CA ILE A 161 13.65 -0.06 13.70
C ILE A 161 13.07 -1.23 12.90
N GLY A 162 13.60 -2.42 13.14
CA GLY A 162 13.01 -3.66 12.62
C GLY A 162 11.76 -4.03 13.41
N VAL A 163 10.70 -4.46 12.74
CA VAL A 163 9.45 -4.93 13.33
C VAL A 163 9.04 -6.24 12.65
N ARG A 164 8.67 -7.25 13.44
CA ARG A 164 8.13 -8.53 12.92
C ARG A 164 7.16 -9.15 13.92
N TRP A 165 6.39 -10.15 13.47
CA TRP A 165 5.53 -10.92 14.35
C TRP A 165 6.34 -11.70 15.39
N ASN A 166 6.02 -11.54 16.68
CA ASN A 166 6.54 -12.37 17.75
C ASN A 166 5.57 -13.53 18.06
N PRO A 167 5.91 -14.78 17.71
CA PRO A 167 5.02 -15.92 17.93
C PRO A 167 4.80 -16.23 19.42
N LYS A 168 5.72 -15.83 20.32
CA LYS A 168 5.59 -16.09 21.76
C LYS A 168 4.51 -15.26 22.41
N VAL A 169 4.37 -14.00 21.96
CA VAL A 169 3.42 -13.04 22.53
C VAL A 169 2.28 -12.67 21.58
N LYS A 170 2.27 -13.26 20.38
CA LYS A 170 1.22 -13.17 19.34
C LYS A 170 0.89 -11.74 18.92
N ARG A 171 1.91 -10.95 18.63
CA ARG A 171 1.78 -9.57 18.12
C ARG A 171 3.07 -9.12 17.44
N TYR A 172 2.97 -8.06 16.63
CA TYR A 172 4.15 -7.40 16.06
C TYR A 172 4.94 -6.67 17.16
N GLN A 173 6.25 -6.90 17.20
CA GLN A 173 7.18 -6.26 18.13
C GLN A 173 8.41 -5.76 17.39
N SER A 174 9.05 -4.73 17.95
CA SER A 174 10.32 -4.25 17.44
C SER A 174 11.45 -5.21 17.80
N LEU A 175 12.54 -5.10 17.04
CA LEU A 175 13.75 -5.86 17.21
C LEU A 175 14.87 -4.98 17.79
N ASP A 176 15.84 -5.64 18.40
CA ASP A 176 17.10 -5.00 18.77
C ASP A 176 17.88 -4.53 17.54
N ARG A 177 18.98 -3.80 17.77
CA ARG A 177 19.79 -3.21 16.69
C ARG A 177 20.39 -4.24 15.73
N ASN A 178 20.53 -5.48 16.18
CA ASN A 178 21.04 -6.60 15.37
C ASN A 178 19.92 -7.30 14.58
N LEU A 179 18.66 -6.91 14.78
CA LEU A 179 17.48 -7.48 14.12
C LEU A 179 17.23 -8.95 14.48
N GLU A 180 17.66 -9.37 15.67
CA GLU A 180 17.60 -10.77 16.10
C GLU A 180 16.56 -10.98 17.22
N ARG A 181 16.60 -10.12 18.24
CA ARG A 181 15.81 -10.30 19.47
C ARG A 181 14.67 -9.31 19.54
N PHE A 182 13.54 -9.76 20.07
CA PHE A 182 12.41 -8.90 20.32
C PHE A 182 12.65 -7.98 21.52
N LEU A 183 12.23 -6.73 21.39
CA LEU A 183 12.16 -5.78 22.48
C LEU A 183 10.75 -5.75 23.05
N SER A 184 10.65 -5.57 24.37
CA SER A 184 9.37 -5.32 25.03
C SER A 184 8.81 -3.96 24.63
N GLU A 185 7.50 -3.82 24.73
CA GLU A 185 6.84 -2.52 24.62
C GLU A 185 7.30 -1.58 25.75
N VAL A 186 7.28 -0.28 25.48
CA VAL A 186 7.57 0.74 26.47
C VAL A 186 6.27 1.06 27.23
N PRO A 187 6.23 1.00 28.57
CA PRO A 187 4.99 1.10 29.35
C PRO A 187 4.26 2.46 29.32
N THR A 188 4.76 3.45 28.58
CA THR A 188 4.49 4.86 28.91
C THR A 188 3.33 5.54 28.20
N LEU A 189 2.59 4.90 27.30
CA LEU A 189 1.47 5.57 26.60
C LEU A 189 0.37 4.55 26.19
N ASP A 190 -0.87 5.03 26.16
CA ASP A 190 -2.16 4.30 26.16
C ASP A 190 -2.25 3.00 25.33
N ARG A 191 -3.08 2.07 25.82
CA ARG A 191 -3.48 0.84 25.11
C ARG A 191 -4.32 1.19 23.89
N PHE A 192 -3.83 0.88 22.70
CA PHE A 192 -4.58 1.08 21.47
C PHE A 192 -5.60 -0.06 21.27
N TYR A 193 -6.89 0.25 21.47
CA TYR A 193 -7.99 -0.62 21.03
C TYR A 193 -8.69 0.06 19.85
N SER A 194 -8.28 -0.26 18.63
CA SER A 194 -9.07 0.10 17.44
C SER A 194 -9.94 -1.08 17.05
N HIS A 195 -11.25 -0.91 17.25
CA HIS A 195 -12.22 -1.69 16.50
C HIS A 195 -12.45 -0.97 15.19
N LEU A 196 -12.08 -1.61 14.08
CA LEU A 196 -12.48 -1.16 12.76
C LEU A 196 -14.02 -1.17 12.72
N LYS A 197 -14.61 -0.04 12.32
CA LYS A 197 -16.06 0.15 12.25
C LYS A 197 -16.66 -0.53 11.04
#